data_AF-A0A9D9M1Y1-F1
#
_entry.id   AF-A0A9D9M1Y1-F1
#
_cell.length_a   1.000
_cell.length_b   1.000
_cell.length_c   1.000
_cell.angle_alpha   90.00
_cell.angle_beta   90.00
_cell.angle_gamma   90.00
#
_symmetry.space_group_name_H-M   'P 1'
#
loop_
_entity.id
_entity.type
_entity.pdbx_description
1 polymer ?
#
loop_
_entity_poly.entity_id
_entity_poly.type
_entity_poly.pdbx_seq_one_letter_code
_entity_poly.pdbx_strand_id
1 'polypeptide(L)'
;MKKLFLILLAFFCMQFCFSQNMLSIRDYKTLSGAISLKFEDFPTAKQWNSKRATPVLDTDLKKTYRTLIRKNAEEEPNFNGIYRIAEFGAGTGWHGFFVINLETGSVTEGIFNDLGLEYTKDSRLIIVNPPDVILDYWQEEEFVPVWAKSIYALFENESFINILEVYNNNMNVEKQAMEVQK
;
A
#
# COMPACT_ATOMS: atom_id res chain seq x y z
N MET A 1 38.07 -14.07 -30.20
CA MET A 1 36.93 -14.95 -29.84
C MET A 1 36.50 -14.83 -28.37
N LYS A 2 37.40 -14.76 -27.37
CA LYS A 2 37.02 -14.69 -25.94
C LYS A 2 36.25 -13.41 -25.51
N LYS A 3 36.54 -12.24 -26.10
CA LYS A 3 35.84 -10.97 -25.77
C LYS A 3 34.39 -10.92 -26.28
N LEU A 4 34.10 -11.56 -27.42
CA LEU A 4 32.74 -11.61 -27.97
C LEU A 4 31.83 -12.54 -27.15
N PHE A 5 32.40 -13.63 -26.61
CA PHE A 5 31.70 -14.55 -25.72
C PHE A 5 31.33 -13.93 -24.37
N LEU A 6 32.22 -13.11 -23.77
CA LEU A 6 31.92 -12.39 -22.52
C LEU A 6 30.80 -11.35 -22.69
N ILE A 7 30.76 -10.64 -23.83
CA ILE A 7 29.72 -9.63 -24.10
C ILE A 7 28.36 -10.30 -24.31
N LEU A 8 28.30 -11.41 -25.05
CA LEU A 8 27.07 -12.19 -25.23
C LEU A 8 26.57 -12.81 -23.91
N LEU A 9 27.47 -13.27 -23.04
CA LEU A 9 27.11 -13.80 -21.72
C LEU A 9 26.57 -12.70 -20.79
N ALA A 10 27.15 -11.49 -20.84
CA ALA A 10 26.65 -10.34 -20.08
C ALA A 10 25.28 -9.84 -20.57
N PHE A 11 25.06 -9.85 -21.89
CA PHE A 11 23.74 -9.56 -22.48
C PHE A 11 22.70 -10.60 -22.08
N PHE A 12 23.08 -11.88 -22.07
CA PHE A 12 22.21 -12.97 -21.64
C PHE A 12 21.87 -12.88 -20.14
N CYS A 13 22.83 -12.52 -19.28
CA CYS A 13 22.58 -12.29 -17.86
C CYS A 13 21.68 -11.07 -17.60
N MET A 14 21.81 -9.97 -18.36
CA MET A 14 20.92 -8.81 -18.20
C MET A 14 19.48 -9.12 -18.65
N GLN A 15 19.31 -9.87 -19.74
CA GLN A 15 17.99 -10.33 -20.19
C GLN A 15 17.36 -11.31 -19.19
N PHE A 16 18.15 -12.21 -18.60
CA PHE A 16 17.65 -13.18 -17.63
C PHE A 16 17.25 -12.53 -16.29
N CYS A 17 18.00 -11.53 -15.81
CA CYS A 17 17.66 -10.78 -14.59
C CYS A 17 16.39 -9.92 -14.74
N PHE A 18 16.09 -9.42 -15.94
CA PHE A 18 14.85 -8.67 -16.19
C PHE A 18 13.62 -9.58 -16.25
N SER A 19 13.76 -10.82 -16.71
CA SER A 19 12.63 -11.76 -16.90
C SER A 19 12.09 -12.42 -15.62
N GLN A 20 12.86 -12.43 -14.52
CA GLN A 20 12.52 -13.18 -13.29
C GLN A 20 11.66 -12.38 -12.30
N ASN A 21 11.37 -11.10 -12.57
CA ASN A 21 10.75 -10.19 -11.61
C ASN A 21 9.54 -9.45 -12.21
N MET A 22 8.82 -10.06 -13.14
CA MET A 22 7.68 -9.43 -13.80
C MET A 22 6.51 -10.41 -13.72
N LEU A 23 5.38 -9.96 -13.14
CA LEU A 23 4.15 -10.75 -13.13
C LEU A 23 3.37 -10.40 -14.39
N SER A 24 2.91 -11.40 -15.14
CA SER A 24 2.11 -11.12 -16.33
C SER A 24 0.82 -10.42 -15.93
N ILE A 25 0.33 -9.49 -16.76
CA ILE A 25 -0.93 -8.77 -16.47
C ILE A 25 -2.11 -9.75 -16.31
N ARG A 26 -2.07 -10.89 -17.01
CA ARG A 26 -3.08 -11.96 -16.93
C ARG A 26 -3.06 -12.66 -15.57
N ASP A 27 -1.87 -13.02 -15.09
CA ASP A 27 -1.71 -13.66 -13.78
C ASP A 27 -2.08 -12.68 -12.67
N TYR A 28 -1.65 -11.41 -12.80
CA TYR A 28 -2.04 -10.36 -11.87
C TYR A 28 -3.55 -10.19 -11.78
N LYS A 29 -4.25 -10.09 -12.91
CA LYS A 29 -5.72 -10.01 -12.96
C LYS A 29 -6.40 -11.22 -12.33
N THR A 30 -5.84 -12.41 -12.55
CA THR A 30 -6.39 -13.66 -11.99
C THR A 30 -6.22 -13.69 -10.47
N LEU A 31 -5.02 -13.33 -9.99
CA LEU A 31 -4.70 -13.28 -8.57
C LEU A 31 -5.51 -12.21 -7.85
N SER A 32 -5.57 -10.99 -8.39
CA SER A 32 -6.33 -9.89 -7.79
C SER A 32 -7.83 -10.15 -7.80
N GLY A 33 -8.38 -10.74 -8.87
CA GLY A 33 -9.79 -11.11 -8.95
C GLY A 33 -10.19 -12.27 -8.03
N ALA A 34 -9.24 -13.11 -7.60
CA ALA A 34 -9.49 -14.17 -6.61
C ALA A 34 -9.57 -13.65 -5.17
N ILE A 35 -9.15 -12.41 -4.92
CA ILE A 35 -9.15 -11.80 -3.59
C ILE A 35 -10.54 -11.24 -3.32
N SER A 36 -11.21 -11.78 -2.30
CA SER A 36 -12.54 -11.33 -1.86
C SER A 36 -12.48 -10.57 -0.53
N LEU A 37 -11.44 -9.76 -0.31
CA LEU A 37 -11.33 -8.91 0.88
C LEU A 37 -12.18 -7.66 0.70
N LYS A 38 -13.17 -7.48 1.57
CA LYS A 38 -14.05 -6.31 1.55
C LYS A 38 -13.85 -5.46 2.80
N PHE A 39 -14.13 -4.17 2.71
CA PHE A 39 -13.98 -3.26 3.84
C PHE A 39 -14.88 -3.64 5.02
N GLU A 40 -16.07 -4.17 4.74
CA GLU A 40 -17.06 -4.58 5.73
C GLU A 40 -16.62 -5.77 6.57
N ASP A 41 -15.69 -6.58 6.08
CA ASP A 41 -15.11 -7.72 6.81
C ASP A 41 -14.16 -7.25 7.93
N PHE A 42 -13.72 -6.00 7.89
CA PHE A 42 -12.75 -5.41 8.82
C PHE A 42 -13.28 -4.14 9.49
N PRO A 43 -14.41 -4.18 10.20
CA PRO A 43 -15.03 -2.99 10.76
C PRO A 43 -14.12 -2.31 11.78
N THR A 44 -14.24 -0.99 11.90
CA THR A 44 -13.56 -0.22 12.95
C THR A 44 -14.08 -0.61 14.34
N ALA A 45 -13.15 -0.67 15.31
CA ALA A 45 -13.47 -0.96 16.70
C ALA A 45 -13.81 0.30 17.51
N LYS A 46 -13.50 1.50 16.99
CA LYS A 46 -13.62 2.76 17.74
C LYS A 46 -14.48 3.76 16.97
N GLN A 47 -15.29 4.50 17.72
CA GLN A 47 -16.08 5.61 17.21
C GLN A 47 -15.52 6.91 17.76
N TRP A 48 -15.42 7.93 16.91
CA TRP A 48 -14.82 9.20 17.30
C TRP A 48 -15.77 10.03 18.16
N ASN A 49 -15.27 10.51 19.31
CA ASN A 49 -16.05 11.29 20.29
C ASN A 49 -15.86 12.82 20.14
N SER A 50 -15.42 13.29 18.98
CA SER A 50 -15.20 14.71 18.65
C SER A 50 -14.07 15.42 19.40
N LYS A 51 -13.28 14.72 20.21
CA LYS A 51 -12.06 15.29 20.79
C LYS A 51 -10.92 15.27 19.77
N ARG A 52 -10.25 16.41 19.60
CA ARG A 52 -9.04 16.56 18.78
C ARG A 52 -7.82 16.79 19.66
N ALA A 53 -6.78 16.01 19.42
CA ALA A 53 -5.46 16.21 20.01
C ALA A 53 -4.50 16.83 19.00
N THR A 54 -3.53 17.59 19.51
CA THR A 54 -2.47 18.18 18.69
C THR A 54 -1.56 17.08 18.12
N PRO A 55 -1.30 17.05 16.81
CA PRO A 55 -0.42 16.05 16.22
C PRO A 55 1.01 16.07 16.75
N VAL A 56 1.56 14.88 17.00
CA VAL A 56 2.94 14.66 17.42
C VAL A 56 3.84 14.64 16.17
N LEU A 57 4.84 15.54 16.15
CA LEU A 57 5.77 15.73 15.03
C LEU A 57 7.21 15.44 15.46
N ASP A 58 7.47 14.19 15.84
CA ASP A 58 8.72 13.73 16.45
C ASP A 58 9.80 13.32 15.43
N THR A 59 9.42 12.88 14.22
CA THR A 59 10.35 12.57 13.12
C THR A 59 10.60 13.76 12.20
N ASP A 60 11.73 13.76 11.49
CA ASP A 60 12.04 14.82 10.53
C ASP A 60 11.09 14.82 9.33
N LEU A 61 10.58 13.66 8.93
CA LEU A 61 9.53 13.55 7.92
C LEU A 61 8.24 14.24 8.39
N LYS A 62 7.76 13.95 9.61
CA LYS A 62 6.58 14.62 10.19
C LYS A 62 6.78 16.14 10.32
N LYS A 63 7.97 16.60 10.71
CA LYS A 63 8.29 18.04 10.78
C LYS A 63 8.30 18.71 9.40
N THR A 64 8.80 17.99 8.39
CA THR A 64 8.81 18.43 6.99
C THR A 64 7.38 18.63 6.48
N TYR A 65 6.49 17.68 6.76
CA TYR A 65 5.07 17.71 6.37
C TYR A 65 4.14 18.29 7.45
N ARG A 66 4.65 19.08 8.41
CA ARG A 66 3.86 19.61 9.56
C ARG A 66 2.58 20.33 9.17
N THR A 67 2.60 21.08 8.07
CA THR A 67 1.44 21.84 7.60
C THR A 67 0.34 20.91 7.09
N LEU A 68 0.72 19.89 6.33
CA LEU A 68 -0.20 18.86 5.85
C LEU A 68 -0.83 18.11 7.02
N ILE A 69 -0.01 17.67 7.98
CA ILE A 69 -0.46 16.90 9.14
C ILE A 69 -1.43 17.75 9.98
N ARG A 70 -1.06 19.00 10.30
CA ARG A 70 -1.92 19.89 11.11
C ARG A 70 -3.25 20.21 10.42
N LYS A 71 -3.22 20.55 9.13
CA LYS A 71 -4.45 20.82 8.37
C LYS A 71 -5.36 19.60 8.35
N ASN A 72 -4.82 18.40 8.13
CA ASN A 72 -5.64 17.19 8.16
C ASN A 72 -6.16 16.89 9.59
N ALA A 73 -5.39 17.15 10.64
CA ALA A 73 -5.86 16.95 12.01
C ALA A 73 -7.03 17.88 12.42
N GLU A 74 -7.31 18.94 11.64
CA GLU A 74 -8.47 19.83 11.80
C GLU A 74 -9.73 19.32 11.08
N GLU A 75 -9.62 18.24 10.32
CA GLU A 75 -10.72 17.64 9.56
C GLU A 75 -11.27 16.37 10.22
N GLU A 76 -12.45 15.92 9.81
CA GLU A 76 -13.11 14.73 10.35
C GLU A 76 -12.33 13.43 10.07
N PRO A 77 -12.50 12.36 10.88
CA PRO A 77 -11.94 11.05 10.57
C PRO A 77 -12.44 10.54 9.21
N ASN A 78 -11.52 10.02 8.39
CA ASN A 78 -11.82 9.37 7.11
C ASN A 78 -11.32 7.92 7.05
N PHE A 79 -10.72 7.42 8.13
CA PHE A 79 -10.16 6.08 8.19
C PHE A 79 -10.31 5.47 9.60
N ASN A 80 -10.69 4.20 9.68
CA ASN A 80 -10.70 3.41 10.91
C ASN A 80 -11.31 4.15 12.13
N GLY A 81 -12.46 4.79 11.91
CA GLY A 81 -13.31 5.42 12.92
C GLY A 81 -12.78 6.74 13.46
N ILE A 82 -11.58 6.73 14.04
CA ILE A 82 -10.95 7.85 14.74
C ILE A 82 -9.71 8.41 14.03
N TYR A 83 -9.29 7.78 12.94
CA TYR A 83 -8.07 8.16 12.24
C TYR A 83 -8.38 9.01 11.03
N ARG A 84 -7.38 9.79 10.63
CA ARG A 84 -7.40 10.48 9.36
C ARG A 84 -6.14 10.19 8.56
N ILE A 85 -6.32 9.80 7.31
CA ILE A 85 -5.24 9.68 6.33
C ILE A 85 -4.94 11.04 5.72
N ALA A 86 -3.66 11.39 5.69
CA ALA A 86 -3.13 12.60 5.08
C ALA A 86 -2.08 12.22 4.02
N GLU A 87 -2.47 12.28 2.75
CA GLU A 87 -1.63 11.91 1.61
C GLU A 87 -0.74 13.07 1.15
N PHE A 88 0.47 12.75 0.70
CA PHE A 88 1.40 13.68 0.08
C PHE A 88 2.10 13.04 -1.11
N GLY A 89 2.31 13.84 -2.15
CA GLY A 89 3.22 13.51 -3.24
C GLY A 89 4.49 14.35 -3.14
N ALA A 90 5.62 13.80 -3.55
CA ALA A 90 6.88 14.53 -3.67
C ALA A 90 7.28 14.86 -5.11
N GLY A 91 6.42 14.54 -6.09
CA GLY A 91 6.69 14.77 -7.51
C GLY A 91 6.70 13.46 -8.30
N THR A 92 7.83 13.12 -8.91
CA THR A 92 8.04 12.06 -9.93
C THR A 92 7.69 10.63 -9.50
N GLY A 93 6.42 10.36 -9.17
CA GLY A 93 5.91 9.04 -8.80
C GLY A 93 6.04 8.68 -7.32
N TRP A 94 6.59 9.55 -6.47
CA TRP A 94 6.67 9.28 -5.03
C TRP A 94 5.43 9.79 -4.29
N HIS A 95 4.62 8.85 -3.78
CA HIS A 95 3.49 9.13 -2.90
C HIS A 95 3.70 8.50 -1.52
N GLY A 96 3.24 9.20 -0.50
CA GLY A 96 3.28 8.76 0.88
C GLY A 96 2.06 9.27 1.62
N PHE A 97 1.84 8.77 2.83
CA PHE A 97 0.75 9.25 3.65
C PHE A 97 1.10 9.14 5.13
N PHE A 98 0.31 9.82 5.95
CA PHE A 98 0.32 9.66 7.39
C PHE A 98 -1.05 9.18 7.87
N VAL A 99 -1.07 8.36 8.91
CA VAL A 99 -2.28 8.04 9.67
C VAL A 99 -2.25 8.82 10.98
N ILE A 100 -3.18 9.75 11.13
CA ILE A 100 -3.28 10.65 12.27
C ILE A 100 -4.36 10.11 13.21
N ASN A 101 -4.00 9.76 14.44
CA ASN A 101 -4.96 9.48 15.50
C ASN A 101 -5.53 10.80 16.02
N LEU A 102 -6.79 11.10 15.71
CA LEU A 102 -7.38 12.40 16.09
C LEU A 102 -7.60 12.54 17.60
N GLU A 103 -7.71 11.42 18.34
CA GLU A 103 -7.92 11.46 19.80
C GLU A 103 -6.62 11.66 20.59
N THR A 104 -5.51 11.05 20.14
CA THR A 104 -4.23 11.08 20.86
C THR A 104 -3.21 12.04 20.27
N GLY A 105 -3.36 12.38 18.97
CA GLY A 105 -2.38 13.15 18.22
C GLY A 105 -1.23 12.30 17.69
N SER A 106 -1.19 10.98 17.94
CA SER A 106 -0.19 10.10 17.34
C SER A 106 -0.24 10.19 15.82
N VAL A 107 0.94 10.16 15.18
CA VAL A 107 1.09 10.19 13.73
C VAL A 107 1.95 9.01 13.31
N THR A 108 1.37 8.07 12.57
CA THR A 108 2.07 6.93 11.98
C THR A 108 2.40 7.21 10.52
N GLU A 109 3.61 6.90 10.09
CA GLU A 109 4.03 6.99 8.70
C GLU A 109 3.43 5.81 7.90
N GLY A 110 2.87 6.10 6.74
CA GLY A 110 2.17 5.15 5.89
C GLY A 110 3.11 4.19 5.16
N ILE A 111 2.52 3.13 4.61
CA ILE A 111 3.21 2.26 3.65
C ILE A 111 3.49 3.07 2.37
N PHE A 112 4.66 2.87 1.77
CA PHE A 112 5.00 3.49 0.50
C PHE A 112 4.00 3.09 -0.59
N ASN A 113 3.54 4.05 -1.38
CA ASN A 113 2.61 3.82 -2.49
C ASN A 113 3.02 4.62 -3.72
N ASP A 114 2.73 4.09 -4.89
CA ASP A 114 3.03 4.71 -6.19
C ASP A 114 1.75 5.08 -6.94
N LEU A 115 0.65 4.39 -6.62
CA LEU A 115 -0.61 4.41 -7.38
C LEU A 115 -1.81 4.78 -6.51
N GLY A 116 -1.57 5.24 -5.29
CA GLY A 116 -2.60 5.70 -4.36
C GLY A 116 -3.08 4.63 -3.39
N LEU A 117 -4.20 4.96 -2.73
CA LEU A 117 -4.75 4.23 -1.60
C LEU A 117 -6.27 4.09 -1.77
N GLU A 118 -6.80 2.95 -1.32
CA GLU A 118 -8.22 2.79 -1.04
C GLU A 118 -8.42 2.46 0.44
N TYR A 119 -9.35 3.19 1.05
CA TYR A 119 -9.69 3.06 2.46
C TYR A 119 -11.07 3.65 2.70
N THR A 120 -11.67 3.29 3.84
CA THR A 120 -12.95 3.84 4.26
C THR A 120 -12.91 4.23 5.73
N LYS A 121 -13.82 5.13 6.12
CA LYS A 121 -13.96 5.56 7.52
C LYS A 121 -14.27 4.39 8.44
N ASP A 122 -15.08 3.45 7.99
CA ASP A 122 -15.64 2.41 8.86
C ASP A 122 -14.84 1.10 8.84
N SER A 123 -13.67 1.09 8.19
CA SER A 123 -12.82 -0.09 8.08
C SER A 123 -11.41 0.12 8.60
N ARG A 124 -10.82 -0.96 9.11
CA ARG A 124 -9.41 -1.07 9.50
C ARG A 124 -8.53 -1.47 8.33
N LEU A 125 -9.13 -1.91 7.22
CA LEU A 125 -8.44 -2.28 6.00
C LEU A 125 -8.02 -1.04 5.22
N ILE A 126 -6.77 -1.05 4.77
CA ILE A 126 -6.26 -0.17 3.73
C ILE A 126 -5.72 -1.02 2.58
N ILE A 127 -5.96 -0.57 1.36
CA ILE A 127 -5.41 -1.17 0.14
C ILE A 127 -4.46 -0.15 -0.46
N VAL A 128 -3.18 -0.51 -0.51
CA VAL A 128 -2.12 0.29 -1.13
C VAL A 128 -1.94 -0.18 -2.56
N ASN A 129 -1.84 0.76 -3.50
CA ASN A 129 -1.81 0.50 -4.94
C ASN A 129 -2.99 -0.40 -5.36
N PRO A 130 -4.23 0.12 -5.35
CA PRO A 130 -5.43 -0.71 -5.57
C PRO A 130 -5.38 -1.47 -6.90
N PRO A 131 -5.77 -2.76 -6.96
CA PRO A 131 -5.59 -3.58 -8.15
C PRO A 131 -6.23 -3.01 -9.42
N ASP A 132 -7.40 -2.38 -9.29
CA ASP A 132 -8.10 -1.79 -10.43
C ASP A 132 -7.32 -0.61 -11.03
N VAL A 133 -6.65 0.19 -10.20
CA VAL A 133 -5.73 1.25 -10.66
C VAL A 133 -4.56 0.64 -11.41
N ILE A 134 -3.96 -0.44 -10.89
CA ILE A 134 -2.85 -1.13 -11.57
C ILE A 134 -3.30 -1.70 -12.92
N LEU A 135 -4.45 -2.36 -12.95
CA LEU A 135 -4.99 -2.95 -14.17
C LEU A 135 -5.28 -1.90 -15.24
N ASP A 136 -5.77 -0.71 -14.85
CA ASP A 136 -6.01 0.40 -15.78
C ASP A 136 -4.69 1.00 -16.31
N TYR A 137 -3.72 1.24 -15.42
CA TYR A 137 -2.42 1.80 -15.79
C TYR A 137 -1.60 0.91 -16.75
N TRP A 138 -1.66 -0.41 -16.58
CA TRP A 138 -0.91 -1.39 -17.38
C TRP A 138 -1.78 -2.23 -18.32
N GLN A 139 -2.99 -1.77 -18.67
CA GLN A 139 -3.92 -2.55 -19.50
C GLN A 139 -3.37 -2.93 -20.90
N GLU A 140 -2.45 -2.12 -21.44
CA GLU A 140 -1.83 -2.34 -22.75
C GLU A 140 -0.46 -3.06 -22.65
N GLU A 141 0.02 -3.32 -21.43
CA GLU A 141 1.34 -3.86 -21.16
C GLU A 141 1.31 -5.36 -20.92
N GLU A 142 2.42 -6.04 -21.20
CA GLU A 142 2.51 -7.50 -20.98
C GLU A 142 2.70 -7.84 -19.49
N PHE A 143 3.28 -6.93 -18.72
CA PHE A 143 3.70 -7.16 -17.35
C PHE A 143 3.39 -5.99 -16.42
N VAL A 144 3.10 -6.32 -15.16
CA VAL A 144 3.03 -5.37 -14.05
C VAL A 144 4.40 -5.32 -13.36
N PRO A 145 4.97 -4.12 -13.11
CA PRO A 145 6.25 -3.99 -12.43
C PRO A 145 6.14 -4.34 -10.94
N VAL A 146 7.22 -4.91 -10.39
CA VAL A 146 7.37 -5.36 -8.99
C VAL A 146 6.90 -4.32 -7.96
N TRP A 147 7.29 -3.08 -8.19
CA TRP A 147 7.10 -1.99 -7.25
C TRP A 147 5.63 -1.57 -7.20
N ALA A 148 4.87 -1.80 -8.27
CA ALA A 148 3.43 -1.59 -8.34
C ALA A 148 2.66 -2.79 -7.76
N LYS A 149 3.04 -3.30 -6.59
CA LYS A 149 2.29 -4.39 -5.94
C LYS A 149 1.12 -3.83 -5.13
N SER A 150 -0.03 -4.50 -5.18
CA SER A 150 -1.10 -4.24 -4.23
C SER A 150 -0.77 -4.84 -2.87
N ILE A 151 -0.93 -4.03 -1.82
CA ILE A 151 -0.76 -4.47 -0.43
C ILE A 151 -2.08 -4.25 0.31
N TYR A 152 -2.61 -5.31 0.89
CA TYR A 152 -3.75 -5.27 1.81
C TYR A 152 -3.21 -5.32 3.23
N ALA A 153 -3.51 -4.29 4.01
CA ALA A 153 -3.02 -4.17 5.38
C ALA A 153 -4.13 -3.77 6.34
N LEU A 154 -4.07 -4.30 7.56
CA LEU A 154 -4.90 -3.84 8.68
C LEU A 154 -4.13 -2.81 9.48
N PHE A 155 -4.79 -1.71 9.85
CA PHE A 155 -4.21 -0.73 10.77
C PHE A 155 -4.70 -0.99 12.19
N GLU A 156 -3.82 -1.51 13.02
CA GLU A 156 -4.11 -1.88 14.41
C GLU A 156 -2.98 -1.43 15.33
N ASN A 157 -3.32 -0.93 16.51
CA ASN A 157 -2.34 -0.49 17.51
C ASN A 157 -1.28 0.47 16.94
N GLU A 158 -1.74 1.42 16.13
CA GLU A 158 -0.90 2.45 15.47
C GLU A 158 0.17 1.88 14.51
N SER A 159 -0.03 0.65 14.01
CA SER A 159 0.87 -0.05 13.10
C SER A 159 0.10 -0.75 11.97
N PHE A 160 0.78 -0.99 10.84
CA PHE A 160 0.24 -1.79 9.74
C PHE A 160 0.61 -3.26 9.89
N ILE A 161 -0.37 -4.13 9.70
CA ILE A 161 -0.23 -5.57 9.62
C ILE A 161 -0.56 -5.98 8.19
N ASN A 162 0.44 -6.31 7.38
CA ASN A 162 0.22 -6.80 6.02
C ASN A 162 -0.47 -8.18 6.11
N ILE A 163 -1.67 -8.28 5.54
CA ILE A 163 -2.43 -9.53 5.50
C ILE A 163 -2.34 -10.21 4.13
N LEU A 164 -2.06 -9.45 3.07
CA LEU A 164 -1.86 -9.99 1.73
C LEU A 164 -1.05 -9.03 0.84
N GLU A 165 -0.17 -9.58 0.00
CA GLU A 165 0.54 -8.86 -1.05
C GLU A 165 0.36 -9.55 -2.40
N VAL A 166 -0.17 -8.83 -3.39
CA VAL A 166 -0.42 -9.36 -4.74
C VAL A 166 0.79 -9.11 -5.60
N TYR A 167 1.81 -9.94 -5.40
CA TYR A 167 3.02 -9.93 -6.21
C TYR A 167 3.94 -11.13 -5.96
N ASN A 168 3.95 -11.68 -4.74
CA ASN A 168 4.86 -12.77 -4.41
C ASN A 168 4.47 -14.06 -5.14
N ASN A 169 5.29 -14.42 -6.15
CA ASN A 169 5.42 -15.77 -6.67
C ASN A 169 5.70 -16.74 -5.52
N ASN A 170 4.65 -17.30 -4.93
CA ASN A 170 4.57 -18.63 -4.33
C ASN A 170 3.15 -18.83 -3.78
N MET A 171 2.50 -19.88 -4.29
CA MET A 171 1.26 -20.55 -3.86
C MET A 171 0.87 -20.50 -2.37
N ASN A 172 0.64 -19.32 -1.79
CA ASN A 172 0.16 -19.17 -0.41
C ASN A 172 -0.99 -18.16 -0.27
N VAL A 173 -1.51 -17.61 -1.37
CA VAL A 173 -2.72 -16.76 -1.33
C VAL A 173 -3.90 -17.55 -0.73
N GLU A 174 -4.06 -18.84 -1.07
CA GLU A 174 -5.07 -19.71 -0.44
C GLU A 174 -4.78 -20.01 1.04
N LYS A 175 -3.50 -20.08 1.44
CA LYS A 175 -3.12 -20.48 2.80
C LYS A 175 -3.22 -19.31 3.79
N GLN A 176 -2.84 -18.11 3.36
CA GLN A 176 -2.93 -16.89 4.18
C GLN A 176 -4.37 -16.35 4.28
N ALA A 177 -5.16 -16.42 3.20
CA ALA A 177 -6.57 -16.03 3.25
C ALA A 177 -7.41 -16.93 4.19
N MET A 178 -7.07 -18.23 4.28
CA MET A 178 -7.77 -19.17 5.17
C MET A 178 -7.29 -19.15 6.64
N GLU A 179 -6.11 -18.59 6.93
CA GLU A 179 -5.63 -18.44 8.32
C GLU A 179 -6.19 -17.18 9.00
N VAL A 180 -6.53 -16.13 8.24
CA VAL A 180 -7.16 -14.90 8.76
C VAL A 180 -8.65 -15.09 9.10
N GLN A 181 -9.30 -16.11 8.55
CA GLN A 181 -10.73 -16.42 8.77
C GLN A 181 -11.01 -17.40 9.92
N LYS A 182 -10.00 -17.80 10.72
CA LYS A 182 -10.15 -18.67 11.90
C LYS A 182 -10.04 -17.90 13.20
#